data_AF-A0A7C1KM95-F1
#
_entry.id   AF-A0A7C1KM95-F1
#
_cell.length_a   1.000
_cell.length_b   1.000
_cell.length_c   1.000
_cell.angle_alpha   90.00
_cell.angle_beta   90.00
_cell.angle_gamma   90.00
#
_symmetry.space_group_name_H-M   'P 1'
#
loop_
_entity.id
_entity.type
_entity.pdbx_description
1 polymer ?
#
loop_
_entity_poly.entity_id
_entity_poly.type
_entity_poly.pdbx_seq_one_letter_code
_entity_poly.pdbx_strand_id
1 'polypeptide(L)'
;MKRILFSFLLTAIMSFGYSLCVEASEEQGKKKCLECTKIYSTEIIYCPQDGKRLVPLSVTDKSEEAQKTEEEIAQDIQKPPENDPYKKAMRYIESGNSLRENSNDYNGALKMYKEAEKLKPDLPGLNWQMAGVYWKLNDHKKALEHLEKSRNLGPQTLEQLGVADDFVLKILEYRDVDTKKSIAKKRINDRRHLMEETLNDFREEWEEMVLVPAGEFKMGTTEEDFIQEEMPQHTVYLDAYYIDKYEVTNAQYWEFLEYITRTGDHSKCHPTEPIAKDHLPGNAFRGYVYKYYNYPDYPVNRIDWYDAYAYAAWAGKRLPTEAEWEKAARGTDGRRFPWGDVWEIRYSNVGKKGTLTVGSYKLGKSVYGCYDMSGSMSEWCNDWYHPEYYYNSPEKNPKGPLKSTGKRIIKGGSLFARNVYKMRCAVRMFGDPDERNKSVGFRCAKDAK
;
A
#
# COMPACT_ATOMS: atom_id res chain seq x y z
N MET A 1 6.11 -21.65 26.13
CA MET A 1 6.51 -23.07 25.95
C MET A 1 7.98 -23.12 25.56
N LYS A 2 8.75 -23.96 26.25
CA LYS A 2 10.22 -24.02 26.25
C LYS A 2 10.78 -24.80 25.04
N ARG A 3 11.93 -24.32 24.52
CA ARG A 3 13.09 -25.03 23.90
C ARG A 3 12.83 -26.10 22.81
N ILE A 4 13.57 -26.00 21.68
CA ILE A 4 14.64 -26.95 21.29
C ILE A 4 15.36 -26.53 19.99
N LEU A 5 16.70 -26.57 20.10
CA LEU A 5 17.88 -26.68 19.19
C LEU A 5 17.72 -26.56 17.65
N PHE A 6 18.56 -25.82 16.91
CA PHE A 6 20.02 -26.00 16.63
C PHE A 6 20.38 -27.35 15.98
N SER A 7 20.49 -27.38 14.65
CA SER A 7 21.43 -28.21 13.88
C SER A 7 21.28 -27.88 12.39
N PHE A 8 22.36 -27.49 11.71
CA PHE A 8 22.94 -28.23 10.58
C PHE A 8 23.90 -27.32 9.80
N LEU A 9 25.18 -27.69 9.91
CA LEU A 9 26.29 -27.25 9.09
C LEU A 9 26.77 -28.49 8.29
N LEU A 10 27.41 -28.21 7.14
CA LEU A 10 28.22 -29.08 6.27
C LEU A 10 27.59 -29.71 4.99
N THR A 11 28.28 -29.35 3.91
CA THR A 11 28.75 -30.15 2.76
C THR A 11 27.93 -30.25 1.48
N ALA A 12 28.54 -29.65 0.44
CA ALA A 12 28.31 -29.81 -1.00
C ALA A 12 28.64 -31.22 -1.51
N ILE A 13 28.16 -31.57 -2.72
CA ILE A 13 28.94 -32.08 -3.88
C ILE A 13 28.05 -32.77 -4.96
N MET A 14 28.23 -32.29 -6.21
CA MET A 14 28.17 -32.94 -7.55
C MET A 14 26.94 -33.77 -8.01
N SER A 15 26.42 -33.46 -9.22
CA SER A 15 26.83 -34.14 -10.48
C SER A 15 25.94 -33.82 -11.70
N PHE A 16 26.61 -33.51 -12.83
CA PHE A 16 26.37 -33.90 -14.25
C PHE A 16 24.93 -34.02 -14.80
N GLY A 17 24.55 -33.49 -15.97
CA GLY A 17 25.25 -33.15 -17.21
C GLY A 17 24.43 -33.73 -18.39
N TYR A 18 24.34 -33.06 -19.54
CA TYR A 18 24.28 -33.65 -20.91
C TYR A 18 24.18 -32.56 -21.98
N SER A 19 24.67 -32.92 -23.15
CA SER A 19 25.24 -32.11 -24.21
C SER A 19 24.39 -32.15 -25.50
N LEU A 20 24.82 -31.33 -26.48
CA LEU A 20 24.70 -31.46 -27.95
C LEU A 20 23.61 -30.65 -28.70
N CYS A 21 24.12 -29.57 -29.32
CA CYS A 21 24.31 -29.38 -30.78
C CYS A 21 23.37 -28.46 -31.58
N VAL A 22 24.02 -27.86 -32.60
CA VAL A 22 23.50 -27.13 -33.78
C VAL A 22 23.22 -25.64 -33.53
N GLU A 23 23.68 -24.63 -34.29
CA GLU A 23 24.79 -24.38 -35.23
C GLU A 23 24.70 -22.87 -35.55
N ALA A 24 25.85 -22.22 -35.73
CA ALA A 24 26.11 -20.99 -36.49
C ALA A 24 24.91 -20.12 -36.99
N SER A 25 24.69 -18.96 -36.35
CA SER A 25 24.28 -17.71 -37.03
C SER A 25 24.24 -16.51 -36.08
N GLU A 26 25.38 -16.06 -35.51
CA GLU A 26 25.28 -14.98 -34.50
C GLU A 26 26.50 -14.06 -34.34
N GLU A 27 27.23 -13.75 -35.41
CA GLU A 27 28.34 -12.79 -35.33
C GLU A 27 28.16 -11.49 -36.13
N GLN A 28 27.05 -11.32 -36.84
CA GLN A 28 26.74 -10.03 -37.46
C GLN A 28 25.90 -9.16 -36.51
N GLY A 29 26.55 -8.17 -35.90
CA GLY A 29 25.90 -7.03 -35.26
C GLY A 29 26.08 -6.87 -33.74
N LYS A 30 26.94 -7.68 -33.11
CA LYS A 30 27.27 -7.49 -31.69
C LYS A 30 27.94 -6.13 -31.43
N LYS A 31 27.59 -5.47 -30.32
CA LYS A 31 28.13 -4.18 -29.89
C LYS A 31 28.87 -4.32 -28.56
N LYS A 32 29.97 -3.59 -28.38
CA LYS A 32 30.79 -3.61 -27.15
C LYS A 32 30.61 -2.32 -26.36
N CYS A 33 30.65 -2.44 -25.02
CA CYS A 33 30.86 -1.28 -24.14
C CYS A 33 32.36 -1.04 -23.99
N LEU A 34 32.83 0.19 -24.21
CA LEU A 34 34.26 0.51 -24.08
C LEU A 34 34.75 0.57 -22.63
N GLU A 35 33.85 0.73 -21.65
CA GLU A 35 34.21 0.83 -20.23
C GLU A 35 34.27 -0.54 -19.56
N CYS A 36 33.19 -1.32 -19.63
CA CYS A 36 33.16 -2.64 -18.98
C CYS A 36 33.65 -3.77 -19.91
N THR A 37 33.97 -3.46 -21.16
CA THR A 37 34.45 -4.37 -22.21
C THR A 37 33.51 -5.51 -22.64
N LYS A 38 32.30 -5.60 -22.05
CA LYS A 38 31.31 -6.62 -22.40
C LYS A 38 30.65 -6.37 -23.75
N ILE A 39 30.24 -7.48 -24.36
CA ILE A 39 29.65 -7.55 -25.69
C ILE A 39 28.17 -7.91 -25.56
N TYR A 40 27.31 -7.21 -26.30
CA TYR A 40 25.86 -7.31 -26.27
C TYR A 40 25.29 -7.50 -27.68
N SER A 41 24.04 -7.97 -27.78
CA SER A 41 23.32 -8.12 -29.04
C SER A 41 23.00 -6.76 -29.70
N THR A 42 22.68 -6.76 -31.01
CA THR A 42 22.37 -5.58 -31.83
C THR A 42 21.28 -4.69 -31.26
N GLU A 43 20.26 -5.29 -30.65
CA GLU A 43 19.04 -4.63 -30.19
C GLU A 43 19.28 -3.72 -28.98
N ILE A 44 20.35 -3.97 -28.24
CA ILE A 44 20.73 -3.17 -27.08
C ILE A 44 21.55 -1.97 -27.57
N ILE A 45 21.05 -0.77 -27.29
CA ILE A 45 21.68 0.50 -27.73
C ILE A 45 22.62 1.08 -26.65
N TYR A 46 22.35 0.79 -25.37
CA TYR A 46 23.08 1.30 -24.20
C TYR A 46 23.45 0.16 -23.23
N CYS A 47 24.63 0.23 -22.61
CA CYS A 47 25.15 -0.78 -21.69
C CYS A 47 24.26 -0.86 -20.43
N PRO A 48 23.73 -2.05 -20.06
CA PRO A 48 22.91 -2.21 -18.86
C PRO A 48 23.66 -1.96 -17.54
N GLN A 49 24.99 -2.00 -17.54
CA GLN A 49 25.80 -1.82 -16.32
C GLN A 49 26.17 -0.37 -16.05
N ASP A 50 26.43 0.41 -17.10
CA ASP A 50 26.97 1.78 -16.95
C ASP A 50 26.19 2.85 -17.74
N GLY A 51 25.20 2.46 -18.54
CA GLY A 51 24.34 3.36 -19.30
C GLY A 51 24.96 4.02 -20.52
N LYS A 52 26.25 3.76 -20.86
CA LYS A 52 26.89 4.35 -22.03
C LYS A 52 26.47 3.68 -23.33
N ARG A 53 26.48 4.43 -24.43
CA ARG A 53 26.08 3.94 -25.77
C ARG A 53 27.09 2.89 -26.26
N LEU A 54 26.58 1.73 -26.69
CA LEU A 54 27.42 0.64 -27.19
C LEU A 54 27.93 0.93 -28.60
N VAL A 55 29.18 0.56 -28.89
CA VAL A 55 29.81 0.73 -30.20
C VAL A 55 29.84 -0.61 -30.96
N PRO A 56 29.63 -0.65 -32.28
CA PRO A 56 29.78 -1.87 -33.06
C PRO A 56 31.18 -2.46 -32.91
N LEU A 57 31.29 -3.77 -32.73
CA LEU A 57 32.59 -4.44 -32.78
C LEU A 57 33.11 -4.39 -34.21
N SER A 58 34.08 -3.49 -34.46
CA SER A 58 34.91 -3.56 -35.66
C SER A 58 35.88 -4.74 -35.50
N VAL A 59 35.89 -5.62 -36.49
CA VAL A 59 36.81 -6.75 -36.58
C VAL A 59 38.23 -6.22 -36.77
N THR A 60 39.02 -6.16 -35.68
CA THR A 60 40.47 -6.40 -35.61
C THR A 60 40.99 -5.92 -34.25
N ASP A 61 41.48 -6.83 -33.39
CA ASP A 61 42.82 -6.78 -32.78
C ASP A 61 43.00 -7.88 -31.70
N LYS A 62 44.07 -8.68 -31.86
CA LYS A 62 44.52 -9.82 -31.03
C LYS A 62 45.80 -9.43 -30.25
N SER A 63 45.99 -9.98 -29.03
CA SER A 63 47.25 -10.46 -28.38
C SER A 63 47.07 -10.50 -26.85
N GLU A 64 47.17 -11.62 -26.10
CA GLU A 64 48.33 -12.46 -25.65
C GLU A 64 49.06 -12.01 -24.35
N GLU A 65 49.52 -13.00 -23.55
CA GLU A 65 50.39 -13.01 -22.33
C GLU A 65 49.74 -12.92 -20.92
N ALA A 66 50.10 -13.68 -19.85
CA ALA A 66 51.05 -14.78 -19.60
C ALA A 66 50.76 -15.48 -18.24
N GLN A 67 51.22 -16.74 -18.09
CA GLN A 67 51.14 -17.62 -16.91
C GLN A 67 52.35 -17.46 -15.95
N LYS A 68 52.15 -17.64 -14.63
CA LYS A 68 53.16 -18.13 -13.65
C LYS A 68 52.48 -19.04 -12.60
N THR A 69 53.18 -20.11 -12.18
CA THR A 69 52.68 -21.27 -11.42
C THR A 69 52.83 -21.16 -9.88
N GLU A 70 52.01 -21.94 -9.17
CA GLU A 70 51.72 -21.88 -7.72
C GLU A 70 52.84 -22.38 -6.77
N GLU A 71 53.95 -22.92 -7.28
CA GLU A 71 54.96 -23.58 -6.44
C GLU A 71 55.95 -22.63 -5.74
N GLU A 72 56.03 -21.36 -6.11
CA GLU A 72 56.99 -20.41 -5.52
C GLU A 72 56.51 -19.71 -4.22
N ILE A 73 55.25 -19.88 -3.79
CA ILE A 73 54.68 -19.09 -2.67
C ILE A 73 54.75 -19.81 -1.30
N ALA A 74 55.12 -21.10 -1.23
CA ALA A 74 54.83 -21.93 -0.06
C ALA A 74 55.91 -22.02 1.04
N GLN A 75 56.88 -21.12 1.15
CA GLN A 75 57.87 -21.15 2.25
C GLN A 75 58.16 -19.77 2.83
N ASP A 76 57.37 -19.30 3.81
CA ASP A 76 57.86 -18.66 5.06
C ASP A 76 56.70 -18.24 6.01
N ILE A 77 56.37 -19.01 7.06
CA ILE A 77 55.62 -18.48 8.23
C ILE A 77 56.09 -19.15 9.53
N GLN A 78 56.90 -18.45 10.33
CA GLN A 78 57.22 -18.79 11.72
C GLN A 78 56.09 -18.39 12.70
N LYS A 79 55.90 -19.15 13.80
CA LYS A 79 54.91 -18.86 14.89
C LYS A 79 55.36 -17.68 15.80
N PRO A 80 54.48 -16.72 16.15
CA PRO A 80 54.87 -15.55 16.97
C PRO A 80 54.68 -15.71 18.51
N PRO A 81 55.38 -14.89 19.34
CA PRO A 81 55.67 -15.14 20.77
C PRO A 81 54.49 -14.94 21.75
N GLU A 82 54.73 -15.25 23.03
CA GLU A 82 53.71 -15.39 24.11
C GLU A 82 53.25 -14.07 24.76
N ASN A 83 53.93 -12.95 24.52
CA ASN A 83 53.58 -11.63 25.07
C ASN A 83 52.79 -10.73 24.09
N ASP A 84 52.03 -11.37 23.21
CA ASP A 84 51.29 -10.73 22.12
C ASP A 84 50.02 -10.03 22.65
N PRO A 85 49.89 -8.69 22.48
CA PRO A 85 48.69 -7.94 22.86
C PRO A 85 47.40 -8.50 22.25
N TYR A 86 47.47 -9.15 21.08
CA TYR A 86 46.34 -9.83 20.47
C TYR A 86 45.87 -11.03 21.30
N LYS A 87 46.80 -11.95 21.66
CA LYS A 87 46.47 -13.11 22.50
C LYS A 87 45.88 -12.69 23.85
N LYS A 88 46.39 -11.60 24.44
CA LYS A 88 45.86 -11.05 25.70
C LYS A 88 44.45 -10.47 25.54
N ALA A 89 44.17 -9.75 24.46
CA ALA A 89 42.83 -9.25 24.14
C ALA A 89 41.81 -10.39 23.96
N MET A 90 42.21 -11.48 23.27
CA MET A 90 41.35 -12.65 23.09
C MET A 90 40.96 -13.33 24.41
N ARG A 91 41.87 -13.42 25.38
CA ARG A 91 41.55 -13.96 26.73
C ARG A 91 40.50 -13.12 27.46
N TYR A 92 40.55 -11.79 27.34
CA TYR A 92 39.53 -10.91 27.91
C TYR A 92 38.19 -11.08 27.19
N ILE A 93 38.19 -11.27 25.87
CA ILE A 93 36.97 -11.56 25.10
C ILE A 93 36.35 -12.88 25.54
N GLU A 94 37.14 -13.95 25.66
CA GLU A 94 36.67 -15.26 26.15
C GLU A 94 36.09 -15.17 27.57
N SER A 95 36.78 -14.45 28.46
CA SER A 95 36.30 -14.21 29.84
C SER A 95 34.97 -13.45 29.85
N GLY A 96 34.83 -12.41 29.02
CA GLY A 96 33.60 -11.66 28.87
C GLY A 96 32.44 -12.49 28.29
N ASN A 97 32.73 -13.34 27.30
CA ASN A 97 31.76 -14.27 26.72
C ASN A 97 31.25 -15.27 27.78
N SER A 98 32.17 -15.83 28.58
CA SER A 98 31.82 -16.76 29.67
C SER A 98 30.92 -16.09 30.71
N LEU A 99 31.23 -14.86 31.15
CA LEU A 99 30.39 -14.11 32.09
C LEU A 99 28.99 -13.84 31.54
N ARG A 100 28.92 -13.49 30.25
CA ARG A 100 27.66 -13.24 29.55
C ARG A 100 26.81 -14.51 29.42
N GLU A 101 27.41 -15.62 29.00
CA GLU A 101 26.69 -16.84 28.61
C GLU A 101 26.37 -17.74 29.81
N ASN A 102 27.31 -17.87 30.74
CA ASN A 102 27.17 -18.78 31.88
C ASN A 102 26.53 -18.10 33.09
N SER A 103 26.69 -16.78 33.23
CA SER A 103 26.25 -16.05 34.43
C SER A 103 25.26 -14.91 34.16
N ASN A 104 24.98 -14.58 32.89
CA ASN A 104 24.22 -13.38 32.50
C ASN A 104 24.75 -12.08 33.14
N ASP A 105 26.04 -12.04 33.50
CA ASP A 105 26.66 -10.85 34.08
C ASP A 105 27.13 -9.92 32.97
N TYR A 106 26.19 -9.10 32.48
CA TYR A 106 26.45 -8.16 31.40
C TYR A 106 27.38 -7.01 31.81
N ASN A 107 27.37 -6.59 33.08
CA ASN A 107 28.26 -5.54 33.57
C ASN A 107 29.70 -6.05 33.72
N GLY A 108 29.89 -7.27 34.24
CA GLY A 108 31.18 -7.95 34.28
C GLY A 108 31.71 -8.25 32.89
N ALA A 109 30.87 -8.75 31.98
CA ALA A 109 31.23 -8.96 30.58
C ALA A 109 31.70 -7.66 29.90
N LEU A 110 30.96 -6.56 30.10
CA LEU A 110 31.35 -5.26 29.55
C LEU A 110 32.69 -4.76 30.09
N LYS A 111 32.98 -5.00 31.37
CA LYS A 111 34.27 -4.66 31.98
C LYS A 111 35.41 -5.41 31.28
N MET A 112 35.24 -6.71 31.03
CA MET A 112 36.25 -7.51 30.32
C MET A 112 36.45 -7.05 28.88
N TYR A 113 35.37 -6.74 28.15
CA TYR A 113 35.46 -6.25 26.78
C TYR A 113 36.14 -4.88 26.69
N LYS A 114 35.94 -3.98 27.65
CA LYS A 114 36.67 -2.70 27.69
C LYS A 114 38.19 -2.90 27.90
N GLU A 115 38.61 -3.90 28.67
CA GLU A 115 40.04 -4.24 28.78
C GLU A 115 40.58 -4.82 27.48
N ALA A 116 39.80 -5.62 26.75
CA ALA A 116 40.16 -6.08 25.41
C ALA A 116 40.26 -4.91 24.42
N GLU A 117 39.36 -3.93 24.49
CA GLU A 117 39.32 -2.76 23.60
C GLU A 117 40.57 -1.89 23.77
N LYS A 118 41.06 -1.71 24.99
CA LYS A 118 42.31 -0.97 25.25
C LYS A 118 43.52 -1.61 24.57
N LEU A 119 43.54 -2.94 24.46
CA LEU A 119 44.66 -3.68 23.87
C LEU A 119 44.55 -3.78 22.35
N LYS A 120 43.33 -3.98 21.84
CA LYS A 120 43.05 -4.14 20.42
C LYS A 120 41.68 -3.50 20.08
N PRO A 121 41.64 -2.18 19.84
CA PRO A 121 40.40 -1.45 19.57
C PRO A 121 39.78 -1.79 18.20
N ASP A 122 40.60 -2.29 17.29
CA ASP A 122 40.27 -2.52 15.89
C ASP A 122 39.77 -3.94 15.59
N LEU A 123 39.42 -4.72 16.63
CA LEU A 123 38.85 -6.05 16.45
C LEU A 123 37.36 -5.96 16.10
N PRO A 124 36.95 -6.42 14.90
CA PRO A 124 35.55 -6.37 14.50
C PRO A 124 34.67 -7.21 15.42
N GLY A 125 35.16 -8.42 15.75
CA GLY A 125 34.46 -9.34 16.64
C GLY A 125 34.25 -8.80 18.05
N LEU A 126 35.19 -8.02 18.59
CA LEU A 126 35.05 -7.40 19.92
C LEU A 126 33.92 -6.37 19.94
N ASN A 127 33.88 -5.50 18.93
CA ASN A 127 32.87 -4.47 18.80
C ASN A 127 31.46 -5.08 18.64
N TRP A 128 31.36 -6.22 17.93
CA TRP A 128 30.12 -7.01 17.88
C TRP A 128 29.67 -7.50 19.28
N GLN A 129 30.59 -8.06 20.07
CA GLN A 129 30.25 -8.53 21.43
C GLN A 129 29.84 -7.38 22.36
N MET A 130 30.54 -6.24 22.28
CA MET A 130 30.24 -5.04 23.07
C MET A 130 28.85 -4.48 22.74
N ALA A 131 28.49 -4.45 21.45
CA ALA A 131 27.17 -4.03 21.03
C ALA A 131 26.05 -4.87 21.65
N GLY A 132 26.20 -6.20 21.61
CA GLY A 132 25.22 -7.12 22.21
C GLY A 132 25.05 -6.91 23.72
N VAL A 133 26.12 -6.57 24.43
CA VAL A 133 26.06 -6.30 25.88
C VAL A 133 25.46 -4.94 26.21
N TYR A 134 25.84 -3.86 25.51
CA TYR A 134 25.21 -2.55 25.70
C TYR A 134 23.72 -2.60 25.41
N TRP A 135 23.28 -3.40 24.43
CA TRP A 135 21.88 -3.65 24.18
C TRP A 135 21.14 -4.25 25.37
N LYS A 136 21.70 -5.29 26.01
CA LYS A 136 21.11 -5.94 27.19
C LYS A 136 21.07 -5.02 28.41
N LEU A 137 21.92 -4.00 28.44
CA LEU A 137 21.98 -2.98 29.48
C LEU A 137 21.14 -1.73 29.15
N ASN A 138 20.32 -1.75 28.09
CA ASN A 138 19.52 -0.63 27.60
C ASN A 138 20.30 0.64 27.19
N ASP A 139 21.62 0.55 26.94
CA ASP A 139 22.42 1.64 26.37
C ASP A 139 22.49 1.51 24.85
N HIS A 140 21.35 1.70 24.20
CA HIS A 140 21.16 1.44 22.76
C HIS A 140 22.01 2.37 21.88
N LYS A 141 22.38 3.55 22.36
CA LYS A 141 23.26 4.48 21.63
C LYS A 141 24.66 3.90 21.49
N LYS A 142 25.27 3.44 22.59
CA LYS A 142 26.59 2.81 22.53
C LYS A 142 26.58 1.48 21.79
N ALA A 143 25.47 0.73 21.88
CA ALA A 143 25.32 -0.50 21.10
C ALA A 143 25.47 -0.23 19.60
N LEU A 144 24.87 0.86 19.09
CA LEU A 144 24.96 1.24 17.69
C LEU A 144 26.37 1.69 17.28
N GLU A 145 27.02 2.52 18.09
CA GLU A 145 28.39 2.98 17.86
C GLU A 145 29.36 1.79 17.67
N HIS A 146 29.22 0.75 18.48
CA HIS A 146 30.03 -0.46 18.36
C HIS A 146 29.63 -1.36 17.17
N LEU A 147 28.35 -1.44 16.78
CA LEU A 147 27.96 -2.17 15.55
C LEU A 147 28.54 -1.51 14.30
N GLU A 148 28.48 -0.17 14.20
CA GLU A 148 29.07 0.57 13.09
C GLU A 148 30.59 0.40 13.03
N LYS A 149 31.25 0.45 14.21
CA LYS A 149 32.69 0.20 14.32
C LYS A 149 33.05 -1.24 13.89
N SER A 150 32.28 -2.25 14.32
CA SER A 150 32.44 -3.64 13.88
C SER A 150 32.30 -3.79 12.36
N ARG A 151 31.29 -3.15 11.77
CA ARG A 151 31.05 -3.14 10.32
C ARG A 151 32.24 -2.58 9.56
N ASN A 152 32.79 -1.45 10.01
CA ASN A 152 33.84 -0.74 9.31
C ASN A 152 35.22 -1.43 9.41
N LEU A 153 35.42 -2.28 10.42
CA LEU A 153 36.72 -2.91 10.70
C LEU A 153 36.90 -4.32 10.11
N GLY A 154 35.81 -5.03 9.76
CA GLY A 154 35.90 -6.46 9.38
C GLY A 154 35.90 -6.74 7.86
N PRO A 155 36.67 -7.74 7.37
CA PRO A 155 36.45 -8.31 6.04
C PRO A 155 35.20 -9.20 6.09
N GLN A 156 34.08 -8.77 5.51
CA GLN A 156 32.81 -9.47 5.70
C GLN A 156 32.46 -10.36 4.50
N THR A 157 32.17 -11.63 4.76
CA THR A 157 31.39 -12.44 3.82
C THR A 157 29.93 -12.01 3.87
N LEU A 158 29.21 -12.12 2.74
CA LEU A 158 27.79 -11.76 2.58
C LEU A 158 26.85 -12.33 3.67
N GLU A 159 27.21 -13.46 4.26
CA GLU A 159 26.44 -14.15 5.30
C GLU A 159 26.52 -13.45 6.67
N GLN A 160 27.64 -12.78 6.99
CA GLN A 160 27.82 -12.04 8.25
C GLN A 160 27.20 -10.63 8.20
N LEU A 161 27.17 -10.01 7.02
CA LEU A 161 26.44 -8.76 6.76
C LEU A 161 24.94 -8.94 7.01
N GLY A 162 24.35 -10.07 6.60
CA GLY A 162 22.92 -10.33 6.74
C GLY A 162 22.39 -10.35 8.18
N VAL A 163 23.19 -10.77 9.16
CA VAL A 163 22.79 -10.80 10.58
C VAL A 163 22.95 -9.42 11.24
N ALA A 164 23.99 -8.66 10.84
CA ALA A 164 24.19 -7.29 11.28
C ALA A 164 23.08 -6.37 10.73
N ASP A 165 22.68 -6.57 9.47
CA ASP A 165 21.68 -5.77 8.79
C ASP A 165 20.27 -6.00 9.35
N ASP A 166 19.85 -7.25 9.66
CA ASP A 166 18.55 -7.53 10.31
C ASP A 166 18.45 -6.87 11.70
N PHE A 167 19.55 -6.85 12.45
CA PHE A 167 19.59 -6.25 13.77
C PHE A 167 19.60 -4.72 13.71
N VAL A 168 20.38 -4.12 12.79
CA VAL A 168 20.38 -2.68 12.53
C VAL A 168 19.02 -2.21 12.02
N LEU A 169 18.33 -3.00 11.19
CA LEU A 169 16.97 -2.71 10.72
C LEU A 169 15.95 -2.65 11.87
N LYS A 170 15.97 -3.62 12.79
CA LYS A 170 15.10 -3.59 13.99
C LYS A 170 15.39 -2.40 14.91
N ILE A 171 16.64 -1.93 14.96
CA ILE A 171 17.03 -0.75 15.75
C ILE A 171 16.58 0.55 15.08
N LEU A 172 16.66 0.63 13.76
CA LEU A 172 16.14 1.75 12.97
C LEU A 172 14.63 1.89 13.13
N GLU A 173 13.88 0.78 13.21
CA GLU A 173 12.44 0.78 13.45
C GLU A 173 12.02 1.41 14.81
N TYR A 174 12.86 1.29 15.84
CA TYR A 174 12.60 1.89 17.17
C TYR A 174 12.90 3.39 17.23
N ARG A 175 13.99 3.83 16.57
CA ARG A 175 14.34 5.26 16.41
C ARG A 175 13.34 6.01 15.51
N ASP A 176 12.54 5.24 14.78
CA ASP A 176 11.53 5.71 13.86
C ASP A 176 10.27 6.24 14.56
N VAL A 177 10.02 6.06 15.85
CA VAL A 177 8.74 6.50 16.44
C VAL A 177 8.62 8.02 16.50
N ASP A 178 9.64 8.73 17.00
CA ASP A 178 9.60 10.19 17.08
C ASP A 178 9.91 10.86 15.73
N THR A 179 10.72 10.21 14.91
CA THR A 179 10.96 10.63 13.52
C THR A 179 9.72 10.43 12.66
N LYS A 180 8.99 9.30 12.80
CA LYS A 180 7.66 9.10 12.20
C LYS A 180 6.65 10.09 12.76
N LYS A 181 6.65 10.43 14.05
CA LYS A 181 5.74 11.46 14.59
C LYS A 181 6.04 12.84 13.99
N SER A 182 7.31 13.23 13.87
CA SER A 182 7.71 14.50 13.26
C SER A 182 7.46 14.54 11.75
N ILE A 183 7.83 13.48 11.01
CA ILE A 183 7.54 13.32 9.58
C ILE A 183 6.04 13.22 9.34
N ALA A 184 5.27 12.51 10.18
CA ALA A 184 3.82 12.44 10.09
C ALA A 184 3.20 13.82 10.38
N LYS A 185 3.67 14.54 11.41
CA LYS A 185 3.20 15.90 11.70
C LYS A 185 3.53 16.88 10.57
N LYS A 186 4.73 16.80 9.99
CA LYS A 186 5.11 17.57 8.81
C LYS A 186 4.26 17.19 7.60
N ARG A 187 4.10 15.90 7.29
CA ARG A 187 3.19 15.40 6.24
C ARG A 187 1.74 15.81 6.47
N ILE A 188 1.27 15.89 7.72
CA ILE A 188 -0.08 16.35 8.07
C ILE A 188 -0.19 17.86 7.84
N ASN A 189 0.83 18.65 8.17
CA ASN A 189 0.85 20.09 7.88
C ASN A 189 0.96 20.36 6.36
N ASP A 190 1.81 19.61 5.66
CA ASP A 190 1.93 19.64 4.20
C ASP A 190 0.60 19.19 3.55
N ARG A 191 -0.07 18.17 4.12
CA ARG A 191 -1.41 17.73 3.69
C ARG A 191 -2.45 18.81 3.95
N ARG A 192 -2.47 19.45 5.12
CA ARG A 192 -3.42 20.54 5.45
C ARG A 192 -3.34 21.62 4.39
N HIS A 193 -2.14 22.15 4.15
CA HIS A 193 -1.93 23.18 3.12
C HIS A 193 -2.40 22.70 1.75
N LEU A 194 -2.01 21.50 1.33
CA LEU A 194 -2.42 20.91 0.05
C LEU A 194 -3.96 20.81 -0.07
N MET A 195 -4.64 20.34 0.98
CA MET A 195 -6.09 20.18 0.99
C MET A 195 -6.81 21.53 0.97
N GLU A 196 -6.36 22.50 1.76
CA GLU A 196 -6.91 23.86 1.79
C GLU A 196 -6.76 24.57 0.44
N GLU A 197 -5.56 24.53 -0.14
CA GLU A 197 -5.28 25.12 -1.46
C GLU A 197 -6.15 24.45 -2.55
N THR A 198 -6.20 23.11 -2.57
CA THR A 198 -6.98 22.39 -3.59
C THR A 198 -8.49 22.64 -3.42
N LEU A 199 -9.00 22.71 -2.20
CA LEU A 199 -10.41 23.06 -1.97
C LEU A 199 -10.71 24.47 -2.48
N ASN A 200 -9.83 25.44 -2.27
CA ASN A 200 -10.05 26.80 -2.78
C ASN A 200 -10.14 26.83 -4.31
N ASP A 201 -9.35 25.99 -5.00
CA ASP A 201 -9.31 25.95 -6.46
C ASP A 201 -10.49 25.15 -7.09
N PHE A 202 -10.93 24.06 -6.44
CA PHE A 202 -11.86 23.08 -7.05
C PHE A 202 -13.20 22.92 -6.33
N ARG A 203 -13.48 23.68 -5.26
CA ARG A 203 -14.72 23.54 -4.46
C ARG A 203 -15.98 23.59 -5.32
N GLU A 204 -16.11 24.60 -6.17
CA GLU A 204 -17.32 24.78 -6.99
C GLU A 204 -17.55 23.59 -7.93
N GLU A 205 -16.49 23.01 -8.49
CA GLU A 205 -16.57 21.84 -9.36
C GLU A 205 -16.96 20.58 -8.57
N TRP A 206 -16.33 20.33 -7.42
CA TRP A 206 -16.56 19.11 -6.63
C TRP A 206 -17.84 19.14 -5.81
N GLU A 207 -18.39 20.32 -5.52
CA GLU A 207 -19.70 20.48 -4.90
C GLU A 207 -20.86 20.49 -5.92
N GLU A 208 -20.55 20.49 -7.23
CA GLU A 208 -21.55 20.43 -8.29
C GLU A 208 -22.43 19.17 -8.15
N MET A 209 -23.74 19.39 -8.14
CA MET A 209 -24.74 18.32 -8.12
C MET A 209 -25.54 18.34 -9.42
N VAL A 210 -25.87 17.16 -9.94
CA VAL A 210 -26.74 17.03 -11.10
C VAL A 210 -28.19 16.87 -10.66
N LEU A 211 -29.11 17.55 -11.35
CA LEU A 211 -30.54 17.37 -11.16
C LEU A 211 -30.98 16.10 -11.89
N VAL A 212 -31.54 15.14 -11.15
CA VAL A 212 -32.27 14.00 -11.72
C VAL A 212 -33.77 14.35 -11.70
N PRO A 213 -34.42 14.46 -12.87
CA PRO A 213 -35.83 14.85 -12.94
C PRO A 213 -36.76 13.84 -12.24
N ALA A 214 -37.87 14.35 -11.72
CA ALA A 214 -38.96 13.52 -11.22
C ALA A 214 -39.49 12.59 -12.32
N GLY A 215 -40.00 11.43 -11.93
CA GLY A 215 -40.65 10.50 -12.85
C GLY A 215 -40.27 9.05 -12.62
N GLU A 216 -40.88 8.20 -13.43
CA GLU A 216 -40.72 6.74 -13.37
C GLU A 216 -39.41 6.28 -14.01
N PHE A 217 -38.85 5.20 -13.47
CA PHE A 217 -37.78 4.44 -14.09
C PHE A 217 -37.91 2.96 -13.77
N LYS A 218 -37.21 2.14 -14.55
CA LYS A 218 -37.12 0.69 -14.33
C LYS A 218 -35.98 0.38 -13.37
N MET A 219 -36.31 -0.04 -12.15
CA MET A 219 -35.37 -0.45 -11.12
C MET A 219 -35.17 -1.97 -11.17
N GLY A 220 -33.93 -2.44 -11.08
CA GLY A 220 -33.58 -3.86 -11.16
C GLY A 220 -33.47 -4.40 -12.59
N THR A 221 -33.40 -5.73 -12.71
CA THR A 221 -33.15 -6.42 -13.98
C THR A 221 -34.16 -7.55 -14.26
N THR A 222 -34.27 -7.93 -15.52
CA THR A 222 -34.98 -9.13 -15.98
C THR A 222 -34.02 -10.25 -16.38
N GLU A 223 -32.71 -10.03 -16.25
CA GLU A 223 -31.66 -10.96 -16.68
C GLU A 223 -31.41 -12.01 -15.58
N GLU A 224 -31.99 -13.21 -15.77
CA GLU A 224 -31.93 -14.31 -14.80
C GLU A 224 -30.53 -14.93 -14.64
N ASP A 225 -29.64 -14.74 -15.63
CA ASP A 225 -28.27 -15.28 -15.61
C ASP A 225 -27.33 -14.59 -14.60
N PHE A 226 -27.79 -13.50 -13.96
CA PHE A 226 -27.01 -12.71 -13.00
C PHE A 226 -27.47 -12.92 -11.55
N ILE A 227 -27.33 -11.87 -10.72
CA ILE A 227 -27.59 -11.93 -9.28
C ILE A 227 -29.11 -11.85 -9.05
N GLN A 228 -29.67 -12.84 -8.37
CA GLN A 228 -31.11 -12.99 -8.18
C GLN A 228 -31.74 -11.80 -7.42
N GLU A 229 -30.99 -11.19 -6.50
CA GLU A 229 -31.45 -10.08 -5.66
C GLU A 229 -31.65 -8.76 -6.43
N GLU A 230 -31.21 -8.70 -7.69
CA GLU A 230 -31.48 -7.59 -8.63
C GLU A 230 -32.87 -7.68 -9.27
N MET A 231 -33.60 -8.77 -9.02
CA MET A 231 -34.92 -9.06 -9.56
C MET A 231 -36.03 -8.94 -8.50
N PRO A 232 -37.29 -8.68 -8.91
CA PRO A 232 -37.71 -8.40 -10.28
C PRO A 232 -37.39 -6.96 -10.70
N GLN A 233 -37.27 -6.75 -12.01
CA GLN A 233 -37.40 -5.40 -12.54
C GLN A 233 -38.81 -4.87 -12.26
N HIS A 234 -38.90 -3.69 -11.68
CA HIS A 234 -40.16 -3.06 -11.32
C HIS A 234 -40.10 -1.55 -11.58
N THR A 235 -41.27 -0.92 -11.74
CA THR A 235 -41.37 0.52 -11.95
C THR A 235 -41.32 1.25 -10.63
N VAL A 236 -40.47 2.27 -10.54
CA VAL A 236 -40.37 3.15 -9.38
C VAL A 236 -40.49 4.60 -9.84
N TYR A 237 -41.35 5.36 -9.20
CA TYR A 237 -41.42 6.81 -9.30
C TYR A 237 -40.51 7.45 -8.25
N LEU A 238 -39.65 8.37 -8.68
CA LEU A 238 -38.89 9.25 -7.80
C LEU A 238 -39.30 10.70 -8.01
N ASP A 239 -39.42 11.47 -6.93
CA ASP A 239 -39.44 12.92 -7.00
C ASP A 239 -38.11 13.45 -7.57
N ALA A 240 -38.05 14.73 -7.95
CA ALA A 240 -36.80 15.33 -8.40
C ALA A 240 -35.82 15.44 -7.23
N TYR A 241 -34.55 15.20 -7.48
CA TYR A 241 -33.48 15.32 -6.50
C TYR A 241 -32.17 15.70 -7.17
N TYR A 242 -31.26 16.23 -6.37
CA TYR A 242 -29.88 16.45 -6.75
C TYR A 242 -29.04 15.27 -6.26
N ILE A 243 -28.05 14.87 -7.04
CA ILE A 243 -27.01 13.92 -6.63
C ILE A 243 -25.63 14.48 -7.01
N ASP A 244 -24.63 14.25 -6.17
CA ASP A 244 -23.27 14.73 -6.45
C ASP A 244 -22.77 14.18 -7.79
N LYS A 245 -22.19 15.08 -8.60
CA LYS A 245 -21.65 14.75 -9.92
C LYS A 245 -20.49 13.75 -9.83
N TYR A 246 -19.72 13.82 -8.76
CA TYR A 246 -18.55 13.00 -8.46
C TYR A 246 -18.71 12.30 -7.10
N GLU A 247 -17.91 11.28 -6.80
CA GLU A 247 -17.74 10.79 -5.43
C GLU A 247 -17.13 11.89 -4.53
N VAL A 248 -17.40 11.81 -3.22
CA VAL A 248 -16.76 12.72 -2.26
C VAL A 248 -15.25 12.50 -2.27
N THR A 249 -14.50 13.59 -2.46
CA THR A 249 -13.04 13.55 -2.55
C THR A 249 -12.36 13.48 -1.18
N ASN A 250 -11.09 13.10 -1.16
CA ASN A 250 -10.27 13.14 0.05
C ASN A 250 -10.17 14.56 0.64
N ALA A 251 -10.11 15.60 -0.19
CA ALA A 251 -10.05 16.99 0.27
C ALA A 251 -11.36 17.44 0.91
N GLN A 252 -12.48 17.14 0.28
CA GLN A 252 -13.81 17.39 0.85
C GLN A 252 -13.98 16.67 2.19
N TYR A 253 -13.61 15.39 2.28
CA TYR A 253 -13.69 14.64 3.53
C TYR A 253 -12.69 15.15 4.58
N TRP A 254 -11.52 15.63 4.18
CA TRP A 254 -10.55 16.26 5.07
C TRP A 254 -11.13 17.51 5.76
N GLU A 255 -11.89 18.34 5.06
CA GLU A 255 -12.56 19.51 5.64
C GLU A 255 -13.54 19.13 6.75
N PHE A 256 -14.32 18.07 6.53
CA PHE A 256 -15.19 17.50 7.55
C PHE A 256 -14.41 17.04 8.78
N LEU A 257 -13.27 16.36 8.59
CA LEU A 257 -12.44 15.91 9.71
C LEU A 257 -11.83 17.07 10.51
N GLU A 258 -11.40 18.15 9.86
CA GLU A 258 -10.90 19.34 10.57
C GLU A 258 -12.05 20.00 11.36
N TYR A 259 -13.26 20.05 10.80
CA TYR A 259 -14.43 20.54 11.51
C TYR A 259 -14.71 19.72 12.78
N ILE A 260 -14.80 18.39 12.65
CA ILE A 260 -15.03 17.49 13.80
C ILE A 260 -13.92 17.64 14.83
N THR A 261 -12.65 17.62 14.40
CA THR A 261 -11.49 17.73 15.30
C THR A 261 -11.49 19.05 16.07
N ARG A 262 -11.86 20.15 15.41
CA ARG A 262 -11.85 21.50 16.00
C ARG A 262 -13.04 21.74 16.93
N THR A 263 -14.21 21.20 16.62
CA THR A 263 -15.47 21.53 17.30
C THR A 263 -15.94 20.44 18.26
N GLY A 264 -15.57 19.19 18.02
CA GLY A 264 -16.16 18.02 18.67
C GLY A 264 -17.66 17.85 18.37
N ASP A 265 -18.19 18.48 17.32
CA ASP A 265 -19.62 18.45 17.03
C ASP A 265 -20.04 17.15 16.33
N HIS A 266 -20.65 16.24 17.09
CA HIS A 266 -21.26 15.01 16.58
C HIS A 266 -22.78 15.11 16.40
N SER A 267 -23.37 16.32 16.38
CA SER A 267 -24.82 16.52 16.24
C SER A 267 -25.41 16.02 14.91
N LYS A 268 -24.56 15.80 13.91
CA LYS A 268 -24.93 15.28 12.58
C LYS A 268 -24.73 13.77 12.44
N CYS A 269 -24.20 13.11 13.47
CA CYS A 269 -23.94 11.68 13.44
C CYS A 269 -25.24 10.88 13.55
N HIS A 270 -25.24 9.67 12.99
CA HIS A 270 -26.40 8.80 13.09
C HIS A 270 -26.64 8.39 14.56
N PRO A 271 -27.89 8.32 15.05
CA PRO A 271 -28.15 7.98 16.46
C PRO A 271 -27.66 6.61 16.91
N THR A 272 -27.42 5.69 15.98
CA THR A 272 -26.94 4.33 16.26
C THR A 272 -25.44 4.15 15.99
N GLU A 273 -24.73 5.24 15.76
CA GLU A 273 -23.28 5.21 15.56
C GLU A 273 -22.56 4.72 16.84
N PRO A 274 -21.41 4.01 16.71
CA PRO A 274 -20.57 3.68 17.85
C PRO A 274 -20.17 4.91 18.68
N ILE A 275 -20.17 4.76 20.00
CA ILE A 275 -19.82 5.84 20.94
C ILE A 275 -18.38 6.30 20.67
N ALA A 276 -18.18 7.62 20.62
CA ALA A 276 -16.88 8.28 20.47
C ALA A 276 -16.10 7.89 19.20
N LYS A 277 -16.82 7.68 18.09
CA LYS A 277 -16.22 7.44 16.78
C LYS A 277 -15.45 8.67 16.29
N ASP A 278 -14.25 8.45 15.76
CA ASP A 278 -13.31 9.51 15.36
C ASP A 278 -13.46 9.98 13.91
N HIS A 279 -14.33 9.34 13.15
CA HIS A 279 -14.52 9.48 11.70
C HIS A 279 -13.28 9.32 10.81
N LEU A 280 -12.14 8.91 11.37
CA LEU A 280 -10.89 8.82 10.63
C LEU A 280 -10.93 7.66 9.63
N PRO A 281 -10.64 7.89 8.34
CA PRO A 281 -10.69 6.83 7.35
C PRO A 281 -9.44 5.96 7.48
N GLY A 282 -9.56 4.68 7.14
CA GLY A 282 -8.44 3.73 7.17
C GLY A 282 -8.76 2.42 7.87
N ASN A 283 -7.72 1.60 8.04
CA ASN A 283 -7.80 0.35 8.80
C ASN A 283 -6.86 0.40 10.00
N ALA A 284 -6.95 -0.63 10.85
CA ALA A 284 -6.12 -0.77 12.05
C ALA A 284 -4.60 -0.74 11.80
N PHE A 285 -4.13 -0.99 10.56
CA PHE A 285 -2.71 -1.13 10.24
C PHE A 285 -2.05 0.17 9.76
N ARG A 286 -2.75 0.97 8.95
CA ARG A 286 -2.17 2.19 8.34
C ARG A 286 -2.94 3.47 8.64
N GLY A 287 -4.18 3.37 9.12
CA GLY A 287 -5.03 4.51 9.52
C GLY A 287 -5.07 5.68 8.52
N TYR A 288 -5.31 6.87 9.04
CA TYR A 288 -5.39 8.11 8.26
C TYR A 288 -4.03 8.65 7.77
N VAL A 289 -2.92 8.13 8.30
CA VAL A 289 -1.56 8.50 7.88
C VAL A 289 -1.14 7.85 6.56
N TYR A 290 -1.99 7.00 5.99
CA TYR A 290 -1.72 6.37 4.70
C TYR A 290 -1.62 7.39 3.57
N LYS A 291 -0.62 7.20 2.67
CA LYS A 291 -0.32 8.12 1.55
C LYS A 291 -1.52 8.37 0.62
N TYR A 292 -2.47 7.44 0.56
CA TYR A 292 -3.70 7.60 -0.22
C TYR A 292 -4.43 8.92 0.06
N TYR A 293 -4.53 9.31 1.33
CA TYR A 293 -5.20 10.54 1.73
C TYR A 293 -4.34 11.80 1.52
N ASN A 294 -3.24 11.71 0.77
CA ASN A 294 -2.48 12.87 0.30
C ASN A 294 -2.84 13.25 -1.15
N TYR A 295 -3.74 12.51 -1.80
CA TYR A 295 -4.25 12.82 -3.13
C TYR A 295 -5.62 13.50 -2.97
N PRO A 296 -5.71 14.84 -3.02
CA PRO A 296 -6.90 15.60 -2.61
C PRO A 296 -8.13 15.27 -3.46
N ASP A 297 -7.90 14.94 -4.73
CA ASP A 297 -8.87 14.76 -5.81
C ASP A 297 -9.28 13.28 -6.02
N TYR A 298 -8.76 12.36 -5.20
CA TYR A 298 -9.15 10.96 -5.21
C TYR A 298 -10.45 10.77 -4.39
N PRO A 299 -11.32 9.83 -4.76
CA PRO A 299 -12.51 9.51 -3.97
C PRO A 299 -12.10 9.03 -2.57
N VAL A 300 -12.74 9.50 -1.51
CA VAL A 300 -12.47 8.98 -0.17
C VAL A 300 -12.87 7.50 -0.07
N ASN A 301 -12.07 6.69 0.63
CA ASN A 301 -12.37 5.27 0.86
C ASN A 301 -12.01 4.85 2.29
N ARG A 302 -12.30 3.57 2.64
CA ARG A 302 -12.10 3.02 4.00
C ARG A 302 -12.78 3.87 5.07
N ILE A 303 -13.92 4.42 4.69
CA ILE A 303 -14.94 4.97 5.56
C ILE A 303 -16.03 3.91 5.68
N ASP A 304 -16.73 3.90 6.81
CA ASP A 304 -17.91 3.06 6.96
C ASP A 304 -19.19 3.84 6.63
N TRP A 305 -20.35 3.23 6.79
CA TRP A 305 -21.61 3.86 6.44
C TRP A 305 -21.92 5.07 7.34
N TYR A 306 -21.54 4.99 8.61
CA TYR A 306 -21.75 6.06 9.58
C TYR A 306 -20.90 7.30 9.27
N ASP A 307 -19.65 7.08 8.85
CA ASP A 307 -18.76 8.12 8.33
C ASP A 307 -19.40 8.86 7.14
N ALA A 308 -19.93 8.10 6.17
CA ALA A 308 -20.60 8.65 5.00
C ALA A 308 -21.86 9.45 5.37
N TYR A 309 -22.66 8.93 6.31
CA TYR A 309 -23.88 9.57 6.79
C TYR A 309 -23.58 10.90 7.48
N ALA A 310 -22.63 10.90 8.43
CA ALA A 310 -22.26 12.09 9.20
C ALA A 310 -21.70 13.19 8.29
N TYR A 311 -20.83 12.83 7.34
CA TYR A 311 -20.34 13.76 6.33
C TYR A 311 -21.50 14.37 5.52
N ALA A 312 -22.39 13.53 4.98
CA ALA A 312 -23.46 14.02 4.12
C ALA A 312 -24.38 15.00 4.87
N ALA A 313 -24.74 14.67 6.13
CA ALA A 313 -25.54 15.53 6.99
C ALA A 313 -24.82 16.84 7.37
N TRP A 314 -23.51 16.79 7.63
CA TRP A 314 -22.67 17.97 7.88
C TRP A 314 -22.60 18.89 6.66
N ALA A 315 -22.46 18.33 5.46
CA ALA A 315 -22.45 19.06 4.20
C ALA A 315 -23.84 19.61 3.79
N GLY A 316 -24.88 19.45 4.62
CA GLY A 316 -26.25 19.88 4.30
C GLY A 316 -26.90 19.07 3.18
N LYS A 317 -26.47 17.80 3.04
CA LYS A 317 -26.92 16.80 2.07
C LYS A 317 -27.41 15.56 2.83
N ARG A 318 -27.57 14.43 2.13
CA ARG A 318 -27.86 13.09 2.67
C ARG A 318 -27.23 12.03 1.78
N LEU A 319 -27.19 10.77 2.21
CA LEU A 319 -26.88 9.67 1.28
C LEU A 319 -28.03 9.48 0.28
N PRO A 320 -27.76 9.09 -0.97
CA PRO A 320 -28.78 8.69 -1.92
C PRO A 320 -29.50 7.44 -1.44
N THR A 321 -30.76 7.27 -1.84
CA THR A 321 -31.39 5.96 -1.73
C THR A 321 -30.83 5.02 -2.80
N GLU A 322 -31.02 3.72 -2.63
CA GLU A 322 -30.66 2.73 -3.66
C GLU A 322 -31.32 3.06 -5.00
N ALA A 323 -32.61 3.43 -4.97
CA ALA A 323 -33.37 3.78 -6.17
C ALA A 323 -32.87 5.08 -6.82
N GLU A 324 -32.58 6.11 -6.01
CA GLU A 324 -32.01 7.37 -6.49
C GLU A 324 -30.63 7.15 -7.11
N TRP A 325 -29.79 6.33 -6.50
CA TRP A 325 -28.48 6.01 -7.06
C TRP A 325 -28.64 5.29 -8.42
N GLU A 326 -29.52 4.30 -8.50
CA GLU A 326 -29.70 3.50 -9.72
C GLU A 326 -30.29 4.33 -10.85
N LYS A 327 -31.32 5.15 -10.59
CA LYS A 327 -31.87 6.08 -11.59
C LYS A 327 -30.79 7.05 -12.05
N ALA A 328 -30.00 7.63 -11.14
CA ALA A 328 -28.91 8.54 -11.50
C ALA A 328 -27.86 7.88 -12.40
N ALA A 329 -27.57 6.58 -12.20
CA ALA A 329 -26.65 5.82 -13.01
C ALA A 329 -27.21 5.49 -14.39
N ARG A 330 -28.48 5.05 -14.46
CA ARG A 330 -29.01 4.34 -15.63
C ARG A 330 -30.11 5.07 -16.39
N GLY A 331 -30.63 6.18 -15.89
CA GLY A 331 -31.76 6.84 -16.54
C GLY A 331 -33.06 6.05 -16.42
N THR A 332 -33.97 6.31 -17.36
CA THR A 332 -35.31 5.70 -17.41
C THR A 332 -35.42 4.54 -18.39
N ASP A 333 -34.43 4.38 -19.27
CA ASP A 333 -34.41 3.39 -20.35
C ASP A 333 -33.92 2.00 -19.93
N GLY A 334 -33.42 1.86 -18.70
CA GLY A 334 -33.02 0.57 -18.15
C GLY A 334 -31.68 0.06 -18.67
N ARG A 335 -30.76 0.94 -19.08
CA ARG A 335 -29.41 0.55 -19.50
C ARG A 335 -28.67 -0.31 -18.47
N ARG A 336 -27.79 -1.19 -18.96
CA ARG A 336 -26.98 -2.09 -18.13
C ARG A 336 -25.82 -1.36 -17.43
N PHE A 337 -25.15 -0.44 -18.12
CA PHE A 337 -24.07 0.41 -17.61
C PHE A 337 -24.42 1.89 -17.82
N PRO A 338 -23.79 2.86 -17.13
CA PRO A 338 -24.18 4.27 -17.22
C PRO A 338 -24.19 4.83 -18.65
N TRP A 339 -23.34 4.30 -19.53
CA TRP A 339 -23.19 4.69 -20.93
C TRP A 339 -23.97 3.83 -21.93
N GLY A 340 -24.65 2.76 -21.50
CA GLY A 340 -25.41 1.88 -22.39
C GLY A 340 -25.30 0.39 -22.01
N ASP A 341 -25.59 -0.51 -22.95
CA ASP A 341 -25.72 -1.94 -22.65
C ASP A 341 -24.45 -2.77 -22.91
N VAL A 342 -23.50 -2.19 -23.64
CA VAL A 342 -22.24 -2.80 -24.02
C VAL A 342 -21.13 -2.32 -23.09
N TRP A 343 -20.41 -3.25 -22.49
CA TRP A 343 -19.25 -2.95 -21.65
C TRP A 343 -18.11 -2.33 -22.47
N GLU A 344 -17.52 -1.25 -21.96
CA GLU A 344 -16.34 -0.60 -22.54
C GLU A 344 -15.36 -0.25 -21.42
N ILE A 345 -14.19 -0.88 -21.44
CA ILE A 345 -13.17 -0.74 -20.40
C ILE A 345 -12.60 0.69 -20.33
N ARG A 346 -12.65 1.44 -21.43
CA ARG A 346 -12.17 2.83 -21.47
C ARG A 346 -13.12 3.82 -20.83
N TYR A 347 -14.30 3.40 -20.37
CA TYR A 347 -15.33 4.27 -19.78
C TYR A 347 -15.44 4.13 -18.26
N SER A 348 -14.61 3.31 -17.64
CA SER A 348 -14.66 3.06 -16.20
C SER A 348 -13.28 2.80 -15.62
N ASN A 349 -13.05 3.26 -14.39
CA ASN A 349 -11.83 2.93 -13.67
C ASN A 349 -11.90 1.51 -13.09
N VAL A 350 -11.39 0.53 -13.82
CA VAL A 350 -11.24 -0.85 -13.35
C VAL A 350 -9.82 -1.40 -13.50
N GLY A 351 -9.39 -2.22 -12.54
CA GLY A 351 -8.18 -3.01 -12.64
C GLY A 351 -6.88 -2.28 -12.27
N LYS A 352 -5.83 -2.51 -13.06
CA LYS A 352 -4.42 -2.33 -12.61
C LYS A 352 -3.94 -0.88 -12.52
N LYS A 353 -4.70 0.11 -13.03
CA LYS A 353 -4.30 1.52 -12.99
C LYS A 353 -4.33 2.11 -11.57
N GLY A 354 -5.04 1.46 -10.64
CA GLY A 354 -5.24 1.95 -9.29
C GLY A 354 -6.28 3.06 -9.22
N THR A 355 -6.42 3.68 -8.06
CA THR A 355 -7.31 4.83 -7.89
C THR A 355 -6.80 6.02 -8.69
N LEU A 356 -7.74 6.77 -9.27
CA LEU A 356 -7.53 7.97 -10.06
C LEU A 356 -8.40 9.10 -9.51
N THR A 357 -8.14 10.32 -9.98
CA THR A 357 -8.97 11.50 -9.74
C THR A 357 -10.43 11.24 -10.10
N VAL A 358 -11.36 11.74 -9.29
CA VAL A 358 -12.78 11.72 -9.62
C VAL A 358 -13.02 12.38 -10.99
N GLY A 359 -13.93 11.84 -11.78
CA GLY A 359 -14.25 12.41 -13.09
C GLY A 359 -13.29 12.05 -14.22
N SER A 360 -12.32 11.16 -13.99
CA SER A 360 -11.30 10.79 -14.99
C SER A 360 -11.89 10.20 -16.28
N TYR A 361 -13.07 9.57 -16.21
CA TYR A 361 -13.70 8.86 -17.32
C TYR A 361 -14.89 9.62 -17.91
N LYS A 362 -14.60 10.68 -18.70
CA LYS A 362 -15.62 11.55 -19.32
C LYS A 362 -16.65 10.83 -20.20
N LEU A 363 -16.27 9.75 -20.87
CA LEU A 363 -17.17 8.96 -21.72
C LEU A 363 -18.03 7.97 -20.91
N GLY A 364 -17.70 7.77 -19.62
CA GLY A 364 -18.44 6.90 -18.71
C GLY A 364 -19.56 7.57 -17.95
N LYS A 365 -19.87 8.84 -18.24
CA LYS A 365 -20.93 9.57 -17.57
C LYS A 365 -22.29 8.86 -17.75
N SER A 366 -23.12 8.95 -16.71
CA SER A 366 -24.54 8.62 -16.84
C SER A 366 -25.25 9.62 -17.75
N VAL A 367 -26.51 9.31 -18.13
CA VAL A 367 -27.37 10.25 -18.89
C VAL A 367 -27.58 11.59 -18.21
N TYR A 368 -27.53 11.63 -16.89
CA TYR A 368 -27.72 12.85 -16.12
C TYR A 368 -26.40 13.58 -15.85
N GLY A 369 -25.27 13.02 -16.29
CA GLY A 369 -23.95 13.63 -16.17
C GLY A 369 -23.15 13.22 -14.94
N CYS A 370 -23.62 12.24 -14.15
CA CYS A 370 -22.84 11.69 -13.04
C CYS A 370 -21.62 10.93 -13.58
N TYR A 371 -20.46 11.17 -12.98
CA TYR A 371 -19.23 10.43 -13.27
C TYR A 371 -19.09 9.21 -12.39
N ASP A 372 -18.31 8.23 -12.86
CA ASP A 372 -17.81 7.11 -12.07
C ASP A 372 -18.90 6.27 -11.37
N MET A 373 -20.15 6.31 -11.87
CA MET A 373 -21.27 5.47 -11.40
C MET A 373 -21.05 3.97 -11.68
N SER A 374 -19.91 3.58 -12.27
CA SER A 374 -19.55 2.21 -12.56
C SER A 374 -18.03 2.10 -12.45
N GLY A 375 -17.52 1.35 -11.48
CA GLY A 375 -16.09 1.27 -11.17
C GLY A 375 -15.63 2.43 -10.28
N SER A 376 -14.33 2.75 -10.29
CA SER A 376 -13.74 3.65 -9.28
C SER A 376 -13.98 3.11 -7.87
N MET A 377 -14.97 3.61 -7.13
CA MET A 377 -15.38 3.08 -5.84
C MET A 377 -16.81 2.57 -5.91
N SER A 378 -17.07 1.50 -5.16
CA SER A 378 -18.45 1.21 -4.80
C SER A 378 -18.94 2.26 -3.80
N GLU A 379 -20.25 2.53 -3.75
CA GLU A 379 -20.77 3.68 -3.01
C GLU A 379 -21.87 3.30 -2.02
N TRP A 380 -21.75 3.74 -0.77
CA TRP A 380 -22.78 3.58 0.25
C TRP A 380 -24.08 4.29 -0.14
N CYS A 381 -25.21 3.60 0.03
CA CYS A 381 -26.56 4.16 -0.05
C CYS A 381 -27.19 4.20 1.36
N ASN A 382 -28.26 4.99 1.50
CA ASN A 382 -28.98 5.10 2.77
C ASN A 382 -29.71 3.81 3.18
N ASP A 383 -30.14 3.02 2.20
CA ASP A 383 -31.04 1.87 2.39
C ASP A 383 -30.39 0.73 3.18
N TRP A 384 -31.20 0.08 4.01
CA TRP A 384 -30.88 -1.26 4.48
C TRP A 384 -31.00 -2.27 3.34
N TYR A 385 -30.12 -3.26 3.31
CA TYR A 385 -30.23 -4.37 2.39
C TYR A 385 -31.33 -5.33 2.84
N HIS A 386 -32.09 -5.86 1.89
CA HIS A 386 -32.88 -7.08 2.06
C HIS A 386 -33.00 -7.77 0.69
N PRO A 387 -32.77 -9.10 0.62
CA PRO A 387 -32.73 -9.83 -0.65
C PRO A 387 -34.07 -9.75 -1.40
N GLU A 388 -35.18 -9.84 -0.67
CA GLU A 388 -36.53 -9.82 -1.24
C GLU A 388 -37.14 -8.42 -1.37
N TYR A 389 -36.37 -7.34 -1.14
CA TYR A 389 -36.95 -5.99 -1.10
C TYR A 389 -37.65 -5.61 -2.41
N TYR A 390 -37.09 -5.98 -3.56
CA TYR A 390 -37.64 -5.61 -4.86
C TYR A 390 -39.02 -6.23 -5.13
N TYR A 391 -39.35 -7.37 -4.52
CA TYR A 391 -40.68 -7.99 -4.63
C TYR A 391 -41.77 -7.20 -3.89
N ASN A 392 -41.38 -6.39 -2.90
CA ASN A 392 -42.29 -5.67 -2.01
C ASN A 392 -41.97 -4.17 -1.94
N SER A 393 -41.19 -3.66 -2.91
CA SER A 393 -40.75 -2.28 -2.95
C SER A 393 -41.95 -1.36 -3.21
N PRO A 394 -42.13 -0.28 -2.44
CA PRO A 394 -43.17 0.69 -2.74
C PRO A 394 -42.87 1.42 -4.05
N GLU A 395 -43.90 1.70 -4.83
CA GLU A 395 -43.76 2.31 -6.16
C GLU A 395 -43.24 3.76 -6.10
N LYS A 396 -43.45 4.49 -5.00
CA LYS A 396 -43.07 5.90 -4.89
C LYS A 396 -41.99 6.12 -3.83
N ASN A 397 -40.86 6.71 -4.23
CA ASN A 397 -39.74 7.10 -3.36
C ASN A 397 -39.29 6.02 -2.36
N PRO A 398 -38.99 4.78 -2.81
CA PRO A 398 -38.54 3.72 -1.91
C PRO A 398 -37.28 4.14 -1.15
N LYS A 399 -37.29 3.86 0.17
CA LYS A 399 -36.22 4.19 1.13
C LYS A 399 -35.58 2.93 1.75
N GLY A 400 -35.84 1.76 1.17
CA GLY A 400 -35.40 0.48 1.68
C GLY A 400 -36.45 -0.22 2.54
N PRO A 401 -36.14 -1.42 3.05
CA PRO A 401 -37.04 -2.20 3.91
C PRO A 401 -37.17 -1.55 5.29
N LEU A 402 -38.36 -1.68 5.89
CA LEU A 402 -38.62 -1.22 7.27
C LEU A 402 -37.81 -2.01 8.31
N LYS A 403 -37.47 -3.27 8.02
CA LYS A 403 -36.67 -4.14 8.88
C LYS A 403 -35.28 -4.32 8.29
N SER A 404 -34.27 -4.01 9.09
CA SER A 404 -32.86 -4.16 8.72
C SER A 404 -32.44 -5.63 8.74
N THR A 405 -31.64 -6.03 7.75
CA THR A 405 -30.88 -7.31 7.79
C THR A 405 -29.51 -7.16 8.46
N GLY A 406 -29.22 -5.98 9.02
CA GLY A 406 -27.92 -5.62 9.58
C GLY A 406 -26.94 -5.05 8.55
N LYS A 407 -27.24 -5.09 7.24
CA LYS A 407 -26.33 -4.66 6.18
C LYS A 407 -26.88 -3.48 5.38
N ARG A 408 -26.02 -2.56 4.94
CA ARG A 408 -26.39 -1.39 4.13
C ARG A 408 -26.10 -1.63 2.65
N ILE A 409 -26.89 -1.02 1.78
CA ILE A 409 -26.71 -1.12 0.33
C ILE A 409 -25.43 -0.40 -0.12
N ILE A 410 -24.74 -1.03 -1.07
CA ILE A 410 -23.58 -0.51 -1.79
C ILE A 410 -23.82 -0.68 -3.30
N LYS A 411 -23.56 0.35 -4.11
CA LYS A 411 -23.78 0.34 -5.56
C LYS A 411 -22.50 0.65 -6.37
N GLY A 412 -22.58 0.58 -7.70
CA GLY A 412 -21.52 1.00 -8.67
C GLY A 412 -20.39 0.02 -8.92
N GLY A 413 -19.96 -0.70 -7.87
CA GLY A 413 -18.78 -1.55 -7.94
C GLY A 413 -17.50 -0.73 -8.04
N SER A 414 -16.35 -1.38 -7.85
CA SER A 414 -15.08 -0.68 -7.68
C SER A 414 -14.00 -1.12 -8.65
N LEU A 415 -12.89 -0.38 -8.66
CA LEU A 415 -11.69 -0.72 -9.39
C LEU A 415 -11.08 -2.08 -9.02
N PHE A 416 -11.46 -2.65 -7.87
CA PHE A 416 -11.01 -3.95 -7.40
C PHE A 416 -11.88 -5.12 -7.87
N ALA A 417 -12.98 -4.84 -8.57
CA ALA A 417 -13.84 -5.88 -9.12
C ALA A 417 -13.08 -6.74 -10.12
N ARG A 418 -13.15 -8.06 -9.95
CA ARG A 418 -12.54 -9.03 -10.86
C ARG A 418 -13.42 -9.33 -12.07
N ASN A 419 -14.72 -9.05 -11.98
CA ASN A 419 -15.72 -9.40 -12.99
C ASN A 419 -16.55 -8.17 -13.38
N VAL A 420 -16.73 -8.00 -14.69
CA VAL A 420 -17.46 -6.87 -15.29
C VAL A 420 -18.92 -6.81 -14.86
N TYR A 421 -19.58 -7.96 -14.61
CA TYR A 421 -20.99 -7.98 -14.25
C TYR A 421 -21.31 -7.22 -12.95
N LYS A 422 -20.31 -6.96 -12.09
CA LYS A 422 -20.47 -6.16 -10.86
C LYS A 422 -20.53 -4.66 -11.12
N MET A 423 -20.20 -4.22 -12.33
CA MET A 423 -20.21 -2.82 -12.76
C MET A 423 -21.57 -2.39 -13.34
N ARG A 424 -22.55 -3.32 -13.41
CA ARG A 424 -23.88 -2.99 -13.94
C ARG A 424 -24.64 -2.12 -12.95
N CYS A 425 -25.46 -1.20 -13.46
CA CYS A 425 -26.24 -0.27 -12.64
C CYS A 425 -27.20 -0.97 -11.68
N ALA A 426 -27.77 -2.10 -12.10
CA ALA A 426 -28.73 -2.88 -11.30
C ALA A 426 -28.09 -3.64 -10.14
N VAL A 427 -26.76 -3.85 -10.14
CA VAL A 427 -26.09 -4.67 -9.14
C VAL A 427 -26.30 -4.11 -7.75
N ARG A 428 -26.62 -5.02 -6.82
CA ARG A 428 -26.81 -4.72 -5.40
C ARG A 428 -25.69 -5.40 -4.63
N MET A 429 -24.78 -4.62 -4.09
CA MET A 429 -23.85 -5.11 -3.07
C MET A 429 -24.33 -4.63 -1.70
N PHE A 430 -23.74 -5.18 -0.67
CA PHE A 430 -24.06 -4.82 0.70
C PHE A 430 -22.86 -5.10 1.60
N GLY A 431 -22.80 -4.39 2.71
CA GLY A 431 -21.75 -4.53 3.72
C GLY A 431 -22.27 -4.21 5.10
N ASP A 432 -21.50 -4.59 6.12
CA ASP A 432 -21.79 -4.19 7.49
C ASP A 432 -21.55 -2.67 7.63
N PRO A 433 -22.44 -1.93 8.33
CA PRO A 433 -22.40 -0.47 8.37
C PRO A 433 -21.16 0.10 9.07
N ASP A 434 -20.41 -0.72 9.82
CA ASP A 434 -19.15 -0.41 10.48
C ASP A 434 -17.91 -0.93 9.70
N GLU A 435 -18.11 -1.54 8.53
CA GLU A 435 -17.01 -2.05 7.71
C GLU A 435 -16.32 -0.93 6.93
N ARG A 436 -15.01 -0.75 7.20
CA ARG A 436 -14.14 0.19 6.47
C ARG A 436 -13.43 -0.48 5.30
N ASN A 437 -14.16 -0.62 4.19
CA ASN A 437 -13.63 -1.29 3.00
C ASN A 437 -12.88 -0.33 2.06
N LYS A 438 -11.75 -0.78 1.50
CA LYS A 438 -10.92 0.03 0.58
C LYS A 438 -11.57 0.27 -0.78
N SER A 439 -12.55 -0.56 -1.13
CA SER A 439 -13.28 -0.46 -2.38
C SER A 439 -14.54 0.39 -2.27
N VAL A 440 -14.84 0.93 -1.08
CA VAL A 440 -16.10 1.60 -0.80
C VAL A 440 -15.82 3.03 -0.37
N GLY A 441 -16.44 3.96 -1.10
CA GLY A 441 -16.57 5.38 -0.79
C GLY A 441 -18.05 5.74 -0.77
N PHE A 442 -18.38 6.97 -1.18
CA PHE A 442 -19.76 7.41 -1.27
C PHE A 442 -19.88 8.70 -2.09
N ARG A 443 -21.12 9.04 -2.44
CA ARG A 443 -21.53 10.35 -2.94
C ARG A 443 -22.78 10.80 -2.22
N CYS A 444 -23.08 12.10 -2.21
CA CYS A 444 -24.27 12.61 -1.54
C CYS A 444 -25.42 12.87 -2.52
N ALA A 445 -26.61 13.03 -1.97
CA ALA A 445 -27.83 13.47 -2.63
C ALA A 445 -28.53 14.55 -1.79
N LYS A 446 -29.49 15.26 -2.39
CA LYS A 446 -30.26 16.32 -1.76
C LYS A 446 -31.61 16.44 -2.43
N ASP A 447 -32.67 16.64 -1.66
CA ASP A 447 -34.01 16.80 -2.22
C ASP A 447 -34.09 18.09 -3.07
N ALA A 448 -34.78 18.05 -4.21
CA ALA A 448 -35.09 19.25 -4.97
C ALA A 448 -36.25 19.99 -4.29
N LYS A 449 -36.16 21.32 -4.21
CA LYS A 449 -37.21 22.15 -3.58
C LYS A 449 -38.39 22.39 -4.49
#